data_AF-A0AA86Q416-F1
#
_entry.id   AF-A0AA86Q416-F1
#
_cell.length_a   1.000
_cell.length_b   1.000
_cell.length_c   1.000
_cell.angle_alpha   90.00
_cell.angle_beta   90.00
_cell.angle_gamma   90.00
#
_symmetry.space_group_name_H-M   'P 1'
#
loop_
_entity.id
_entity.type
_entity.pdbx_description
1 polymer ?
#
loop_
_entity_poly.entity_id
_entity_poly.type
_entity_poly.pdbx_seq_one_letter_code
_entity_poly.pdbx_strand_id
1 'polypeptide(L)'
;MIFYTFQSNISTLFVQKVCQIAEWQWYQHNLAQCAANRMVRCNILRDALKNLCNAQQAGSRQAIIRPINPVVIEFLKQMQATNYIGDFTIVDDRRGNKCVVNLIGRLNKCAVISPRFDVPVADMEKYTNSLLPSRLFGHVIFATSQGIMDQTEAQKRHVGGKIIGFFY
;
A
#
# COMPACT_ATOMS: atom_id res chain seq x y z
N MET A 1 -37.81 31.12 -55.64
CA MET A 1 -38.13 29.71 -55.34
C MET A 1 -37.25 28.90 -56.29
N ILE A 2 -36.21 28.15 -55.94
CA ILE A 2 -35.76 27.44 -54.73
C ILE A 2 -34.25 27.32 -54.92
N PHE A 3 -33.40 27.65 -53.94
CA PHE A 3 -32.04 27.08 -53.83
C PHE A 3 -31.48 27.32 -52.42
N TYR A 4 -30.83 26.28 -51.90
CA TYR A 4 -30.07 26.16 -50.64
C TYR A 4 -30.84 25.89 -49.35
N THR A 5 -31.11 24.62 -49.12
CA THR A 5 -30.93 23.99 -47.80
C THR A 5 -29.66 23.14 -47.82
N PHE A 6 -29.15 22.82 -46.63
CA PHE A 6 -28.05 21.87 -46.35
C PHE A 6 -26.62 22.40 -46.40
N GLN A 7 -26.15 22.98 -45.28
CA GLN A 7 -24.79 22.74 -44.78
C GLN A 7 -24.73 23.09 -43.29
N SER A 8 -23.90 22.37 -42.54
CA SER A 8 -23.43 22.62 -41.16
C SER A 8 -24.27 22.04 -40.00
N ASN A 9 -24.15 20.72 -39.76
CA ASN A 9 -24.27 20.14 -38.41
C ASN A 9 -23.69 18.71 -38.34
N ILE A 10 -22.46 18.50 -38.84
CA ILE A 10 -21.78 17.19 -38.78
C ILE A 10 -20.40 17.27 -38.08
N SER A 11 -19.87 18.47 -37.80
CA SER A 11 -18.50 18.63 -37.30
C SER A 11 -18.32 18.60 -35.78
N THR A 12 -19.38 18.68 -34.96
CA THR A 12 -19.24 18.74 -33.48
C THR A 12 -19.29 17.37 -32.80
N LEU A 13 -20.06 16.41 -33.34
CA LEU A 13 -20.14 15.05 -32.79
C LEU A 13 -18.91 14.18 -33.14
N PHE A 14 -18.19 14.52 -34.21
CA PHE A 14 -16.98 13.79 -34.62
C PHE A 14 -15.78 14.17 -33.76
N VAL A 15 -15.64 15.45 -33.39
CA VAL A 15 -14.54 15.93 -32.53
C VAL A 15 -14.64 15.39 -31.10
N GLN A 16 -15.85 15.28 -30.55
CA GLN A 16 -16.05 14.68 -29.21
C GLN A 16 -15.70 13.19 -29.14
N LYS A 17 -15.98 12.41 -30.20
CA LYS A 17 -15.62 10.99 -30.26
C LYS A 17 -14.11 10.76 -30.44
N VAL A 18 -13.43 11.59 -31.23
CA VAL A 18 -11.97 11.46 -31.44
C VAL A 18 -11.19 11.86 -30.18
N CYS A 19 -11.64 12.88 -29.44
CA CYS A 19 -10.99 13.28 -28.18
C CYS A 19 -11.05 12.18 -27.10
N GLN A 20 -12.19 11.49 -26.95
CA GLN A 20 -12.29 10.36 -26.02
C GLN A 20 -11.38 9.20 -26.43
N ILE A 21 -11.28 8.86 -27.72
CA ILE A 21 -10.40 7.76 -28.18
C ILE A 21 -8.92 8.08 -27.91
N ALA A 22 -8.50 9.35 -28.07
CA ALA A 22 -7.13 9.78 -27.80
C ALA A 22 -6.77 9.75 -26.30
N GLU A 23 -7.70 10.12 -25.40
CA GLU A 23 -7.51 10.02 -23.95
C GLU A 23 -7.44 8.56 -23.47
N TRP A 24 -8.30 7.69 -24.00
CA TRP A 24 -8.28 6.26 -23.68
C TRP A 24 -7.01 5.57 -24.22
N GLN A 25 -6.51 5.97 -25.38
CA GLN A 25 -5.24 5.49 -25.91
C GLN A 25 -4.04 5.97 -25.09
N TRP A 26 -4.04 7.22 -24.62
CA TRP A 26 -3.00 7.75 -23.73
C TRP A 26 -2.99 7.05 -22.36
N TYR A 27 -4.17 6.72 -21.81
CA TYR A 27 -4.28 5.95 -20.57
C TYR A 27 -3.81 4.49 -20.74
N GLN A 28 -4.16 3.85 -21.86
CA GLN A 28 -3.68 2.51 -22.23
C GLN A 28 -2.16 2.48 -22.45
N HIS A 29 -1.59 3.52 -23.09
CA HIS A 29 -0.16 3.61 -23.37
C HIS A 29 0.67 3.85 -22.09
N ASN A 30 0.17 4.64 -21.12
CA ASN A 30 0.83 4.83 -19.83
C ASN A 30 0.71 3.61 -18.90
N LEU A 31 -0.42 2.91 -18.91
CA LEU A 31 -0.57 1.62 -18.20
C LEU A 31 0.39 0.55 -18.74
N ALA A 32 0.64 0.54 -20.05
CA ALA A 32 1.59 -0.36 -20.70
C ALA A 32 3.06 0.05 -20.45
N GLN A 33 3.39 1.36 -20.48
CA GLN A 33 4.74 1.85 -20.16
C GLN A 33 5.13 1.64 -18.69
N CYS A 34 4.16 1.66 -17.76
CA CYS A 34 4.40 1.27 -16.36
C CYS A 34 4.73 -0.22 -16.18
N ALA A 35 4.29 -1.10 -17.08
CA ALA A 35 4.56 -2.54 -17.01
C ALA A 35 5.94 -2.93 -17.59
N ALA A 36 6.53 -2.08 -18.43
CA ALA A 36 7.70 -2.41 -19.25
C ALA A 36 9.07 -2.00 -18.64
N ASN A 37 9.10 -1.28 -17.52
CA ASN A 37 10.34 -1.10 -16.77
C ASN A 37 10.57 -2.34 -15.90
N ARG A 38 11.59 -3.15 -16.22
CA ARG A 38 12.09 -4.22 -15.35
C ARG A 38 12.78 -3.59 -14.12
N MET A 39 11.96 -2.97 -13.27
CA MET A 39 12.39 -2.33 -12.05
C MET A 39 12.73 -3.42 -11.03
N VAL A 40 13.96 -3.41 -10.52
CA VAL A 40 14.40 -4.36 -9.51
C VAL A 40 13.63 -4.12 -8.21
N ARG A 41 13.14 -5.18 -7.57
CA ARG A 41 12.45 -5.09 -6.28
C ARG A 41 13.44 -4.75 -5.18
N CYS A 42 13.47 -3.49 -4.75
CA CYS A 42 14.40 -3.02 -3.72
C CYS A 42 13.91 -3.25 -2.28
N ASN A 43 12.59 -3.26 -2.03
CA ASN A 43 12.05 -3.44 -0.68
C ASN A 43 10.76 -4.27 -0.69
N ILE A 44 10.91 -5.54 -0.30
CA ILE A 44 9.83 -6.53 -0.29
C ILE A 44 8.67 -6.11 0.62
N LEU A 45 8.96 -5.47 1.76
CA LEU A 45 7.91 -5.03 2.70
C LEU A 45 7.07 -3.90 2.09
N ARG A 46 7.68 -2.99 1.32
CA ARG A 46 6.96 -1.91 0.64
C ARG A 46 5.98 -2.48 -0.38
N ASP A 47 6.43 -3.43 -1.18
CA ASP A 47 5.60 -4.07 -2.20
C ASP A 47 4.43 -4.83 -1.55
N ALA A 48 4.69 -5.54 -0.44
CA ALA A 48 3.68 -6.24 0.34
C ALA A 48 2.60 -5.31 0.90
N LEU A 49 3.00 -4.24 1.62
CA LEU A 49 2.05 -3.30 2.22
C LEU A 49 1.27 -2.50 1.16
N LYS A 50 1.92 -2.13 0.05
CA LYS A 50 1.23 -1.46 -1.05
C LYS A 50 0.14 -2.35 -1.67
N ASN A 51 0.43 -3.64 -1.87
CA ASN A 51 -0.56 -4.58 -2.37
C ASN A 51 -1.74 -4.77 -1.39
N LEU A 52 -1.47 -4.79 -0.08
CA LEU A 52 -2.54 -4.84 0.94
C LEU A 52 -3.43 -3.60 0.89
N CYS A 53 -2.84 -2.41 0.85
CA CYS A 53 -3.59 -1.15 0.79
C CYS A 53 -4.44 -1.08 -0.49
N ASN A 54 -3.89 -1.50 -1.63
CA ASN A 54 -4.61 -1.51 -2.90
C ASN A 54 -5.75 -2.53 -2.91
N ALA A 55 -5.52 -3.74 -2.39
CA ALA A 55 -6.56 -4.77 -2.29
C ALA A 55 -7.71 -4.33 -1.39
N GLN A 56 -7.38 -3.65 -0.29
CA GLN A 56 -8.35 -3.09 0.64
C GLN A 56 -9.15 -1.96 0.00
N GLN A 57 -8.51 -1.03 -0.70
CA GLN A 57 -9.19 0.05 -1.41
C GLN A 57 -10.07 -0.48 -2.55
N ALA A 58 -9.69 -1.59 -3.16
CA ALA A 58 -10.52 -2.30 -4.14
C ALA A 58 -11.70 -3.08 -3.51
N GLY A 59 -11.78 -3.18 -2.17
CA GLY A 59 -12.82 -3.94 -1.48
C GLY A 59 -12.68 -5.46 -1.58
N SER A 60 -11.46 -5.95 -1.88
CA SER A 60 -11.19 -7.39 -1.96
C SER A 60 -11.21 -8.02 -0.57
N ARG A 61 -11.82 -9.20 -0.44
CA ARG A 61 -11.86 -9.95 0.83
C ARG A 61 -10.50 -10.54 1.23
N GLN A 62 -9.61 -10.73 0.27
CA GLN A 62 -8.30 -11.36 0.49
C GLN A 62 -7.23 -10.67 -0.37
N ALA A 63 -6.00 -10.61 0.15
CA ALA A 63 -4.83 -10.14 -0.57
C ALA A 63 -3.77 -11.23 -0.64
N ILE A 64 -3.11 -11.34 -1.79
CA ILE A 64 -2.04 -12.31 -2.02
C ILE A 64 -0.70 -11.57 -2.09
N ILE A 65 0.23 -11.92 -1.21
CA ILE A 65 1.55 -11.30 -1.12
C ILE A 65 2.62 -12.25 -1.66
N ARG A 66 3.46 -11.73 -2.54
CA ARG A 66 4.56 -12.44 -3.22
C ARG A 66 5.68 -11.43 -3.54
N PRO A 67 6.95 -11.62 -3.12
CA PRO A 67 7.53 -12.66 -2.26
C PRO A 67 7.41 -12.30 -0.76
N ILE A 68 7.78 -13.22 0.12
CA ILE A 68 7.70 -13.03 1.59
C ILE A 68 9.06 -13.19 2.24
N ASN A 69 9.32 -12.35 3.23
CA ASN A 69 10.43 -12.46 4.15
C ASN A 69 9.93 -12.55 5.61
N PRO A 70 10.77 -12.95 6.58
CA PRO A 70 10.39 -13.02 7.99
C PRO A 70 9.87 -11.69 8.57
N VAL A 71 10.43 -10.57 8.10
CA VAL A 71 10.02 -9.21 8.51
C VAL A 71 8.55 -8.94 8.16
N VAL A 72 8.08 -9.34 6.97
CA VAL A 72 6.67 -9.22 6.57
C VAL A 72 5.78 -10.09 7.47
N ILE A 73 6.22 -11.29 7.81
CA ILE A 73 5.45 -12.20 8.68
C ILE A 73 5.30 -11.58 10.08
N GLU A 74 6.38 -11.08 10.67
CA GLU A 74 6.34 -10.40 11.97
C GLU A 74 5.48 -9.12 11.93
N PHE A 75 5.56 -8.35 10.85
CA PHE A 75 4.71 -7.17 10.67
C PHE A 75 3.22 -7.54 10.60
N LEU A 76 2.87 -8.59 9.86
CA LEU A 76 1.50 -9.09 9.76
C LEU A 76 0.98 -9.63 11.10
N LYS A 77 1.85 -10.27 11.90
CA LYS A 77 1.50 -10.69 13.27
C LYS A 77 1.10 -9.50 14.15
N GLN A 78 1.83 -8.38 14.07
CA GLN A 78 1.47 -7.18 14.84
C GLN A 78 0.15 -6.56 14.37
N MET A 79 -0.11 -6.57 13.06
CA MET A 79 -1.39 -6.13 12.50
C MET A 79 -2.56 -7.04 12.91
N GLN A 80 -2.30 -8.34 13.09
CA GLN A 80 -3.28 -9.30 13.59
C GLN A 80 -3.56 -9.08 15.09
N ALA A 81 -2.53 -8.85 15.90
CA ALA A 81 -2.67 -8.58 17.34
C ALA A 81 -3.54 -7.34 17.62
N THR A 82 -3.47 -6.35 16.73
CA THR A 82 -4.26 -5.10 16.80
C THR A 82 -5.61 -5.19 16.06
N ASN A 83 -5.98 -6.38 15.54
CA ASN A 83 -7.24 -6.65 14.83
C ASN A 83 -7.51 -5.75 13.61
N TYR A 84 -6.46 -5.36 12.87
CA TYR A 84 -6.62 -4.68 11.58
C TYR A 84 -6.78 -5.65 10.42
N ILE A 85 -6.16 -6.83 10.55
CA ILE A 85 -6.16 -7.92 9.58
C ILE A 85 -6.75 -9.16 10.26
N GLY A 86 -7.39 -10.03 9.48
CA GLY A 86 -7.86 -11.34 9.95
C GLY A 86 -6.74 -12.38 9.94
N ASP A 87 -7.11 -13.62 9.68
CA ASP A 87 -6.14 -14.69 9.57
C ASP A 87 -5.28 -14.55 8.31
N PHE A 88 -4.02 -14.92 8.43
CA PHE A 88 -3.11 -15.05 7.30
C PHE A 88 -2.55 -16.46 7.26
N THR A 89 -2.43 -17.01 6.05
CA THR A 89 -1.88 -18.34 5.81
C THR A 89 -0.62 -18.23 4.99
N ILE A 90 0.42 -18.96 5.38
CA ILE A 90 1.65 -19.07 4.62
C ILE A 90 1.53 -20.34 3.77
N VAL A 91 1.66 -20.17 2.46
CA VAL A 91 1.65 -21.26 1.48
C VAL A 91 3.04 -21.38 0.91
N ASP A 92 3.64 -22.55 1.09
CA ASP A 92 4.96 -22.84 0.57
C ASP A 92 4.86 -23.25 -0.91
N ASP A 93 5.45 -22.43 -1.77
CA ASP A 93 5.75 -22.80 -3.15
C ASP A 93 7.26 -22.94 -3.27
N ARG A 94 7.71 -23.95 -4.02
CA ARG A 94 9.14 -24.23 -4.23
C ARG A 94 9.89 -23.03 -4.85
N ARG A 95 9.16 -22.07 -5.43
CA ARG A 95 9.69 -20.83 -6.04
C ARG A 95 9.67 -19.60 -5.11
N GLY A 96 9.09 -19.71 -3.91
CA GLY A 96 9.05 -18.66 -2.90
C GLY A 96 7.73 -18.64 -2.13
N ASN A 97 7.82 -18.33 -0.83
CA ASN A 97 6.68 -18.35 0.08
C ASN A 97 5.64 -17.31 -0.32
N LYS A 98 4.38 -17.72 -0.28
CA LYS A 98 3.20 -16.96 -0.67
C LYS A 98 2.36 -16.78 0.59
N CYS A 99 1.67 -15.66 0.73
CA CYS A 99 0.78 -15.46 1.87
C CYS A 99 -0.53 -14.94 1.37
N VAL A 100 -1.58 -15.61 1.84
CA VAL A 100 -2.95 -15.18 1.64
C VAL A 100 -3.39 -14.55 2.94
N VAL A 101 -3.72 -13.26 2.87
CA VAL A 101 -4.12 -12.43 4.00
C VAL A 101 -5.61 -12.14 3.87
N ASN A 102 -6.39 -12.45 4.91
CA ASN A 102 -7.81 -12.11 4.97
C ASN A 102 -8.00 -10.67 5.45
N LEU A 103 -8.72 -9.86 4.68
CA LEU A 103 -8.99 -8.46 4.98
C LEU A 103 -10.39 -8.29 5.58
N ILE A 104 -10.47 -7.55 6.68
CA ILE A 104 -11.73 -7.32 7.42
C ILE A 104 -12.45 -6.04 6.95
N GLY A 105 -11.73 -5.08 6.39
CA GLY A 105 -12.31 -3.76 6.03
C GLY A 105 -11.90 -2.60 6.95
N ARG A 106 -11.14 -2.85 8.03
CA ARG A 106 -10.74 -1.81 9.02
C ARG A 106 -9.50 -1.00 8.64
N LEU A 107 -8.62 -1.55 7.81
CA LEU A 107 -7.37 -0.91 7.41
C LEU A 107 -7.65 0.28 6.48
N ASN A 108 -7.10 1.46 6.81
CA ASN A 108 -7.17 2.64 5.95
C ASN A 108 -5.91 2.77 5.11
N LYS A 109 -4.74 2.77 5.76
CA LYS A 109 -3.44 2.94 5.13
C LYS A 109 -2.38 2.13 5.87
N CYS A 110 -1.55 1.43 5.09
CA CYS A 110 -0.32 0.83 5.58
C CYS A 110 0.85 1.28 4.70
N ALA A 111 1.95 1.67 5.32
CA ALA A 111 3.11 2.15 4.57
C ALA A 111 4.42 1.84 5.31
N VAL A 112 5.47 1.70 4.50
CA VAL A 112 6.85 1.54 4.97
C VAL A 112 7.56 2.87 4.92
N ILE A 113 8.32 3.19 5.95
CA ILE A 113 9.18 4.37 6.02
C ILE A 113 10.54 4.02 5.42
N SER A 114 11.06 4.92 4.59
CA SER A 114 12.32 4.74 3.88
C SER A 114 13.06 6.07 3.80
N PRO A 115 14.33 6.15 4.22
CA PRO A 115 15.14 5.10 4.86
C PRO A 115 14.64 4.71 6.28
N ARG A 116 15.14 3.60 6.82
CA ARG A 116 14.80 3.16 8.19
C ARG A 116 15.63 3.95 9.20
N PHE A 117 15.04 5.00 9.76
CA PHE A 117 15.68 5.87 10.74
C PHE A 117 15.85 5.18 12.09
N ASP A 118 16.97 5.46 12.75
CA ASP A 118 17.21 5.11 14.14
C ASP A 118 16.47 6.09 15.06
N VAL A 119 15.66 5.56 15.96
CA VAL A 119 14.80 6.33 16.86
C VAL A 119 15.12 5.94 18.31
N PRO A 120 15.69 6.86 19.11
CA PRO A 120 15.84 6.67 20.55
C PRO A 120 14.49 6.77 21.24
N VAL A 121 14.39 6.25 22.47
CA VAL A 121 13.15 6.23 23.26
C VAL A 121 12.57 7.65 23.45
N ALA A 122 13.43 8.65 23.62
CA ALA A 122 13.03 10.05 23.80
C ALA A 122 12.30 10.65 22.59
N ASP A 123 12.65 10.23 21.37
CA ASP A 123 12.10 10.82 20.13
C ASP A 123 10.89 10.06 19.59
N MET A 124 10.48 8.95 20.23
CA MET A 124 9.39 8.11 19.72
C MET A 124 8.09 8.91 19.54
N GLU A 125 7.72 9.73 20.52
CA GLU A 125 6.50 10.54 20.48
C GLU A 125 6.47 11.53 19.31
N LYS A 126 7.64 12.08 18.94
CA LYS A 126 7.77 13.00 17.80
C LYS A 126 7.38 12.31 16.49
N TYR A 127 7.87 11.09 16.28
CA TYR A 127 7.53 10.29 15.09
C TYR A 127 6.07 9.86 15.11
N THR A 128 5.54 9.46 16.26
CA THR A 128 4.12 9.10 16.40
C THR A 128 3.20 10.24 16.00
N ASN A 129 3.45 11.46 16.50
CA ASN A 129 2.64 12.64 16.19
C ASN A 129 2.76 13.07 14.71
N SER A 130 3.90 12.79 14.06
CA SER A 130 4.11 13.14 12.65
C SER A 130 3.49 12.13 11.68
N LEU A 131 3.39 10.86 12.07
CA LEU A 131 2.98 9.77 11.19
C LEU A 131 1.51 9.39 11.34
N LEU A 132 0.99 9.46 12.57
CA LEU A 132 -0.37 9.07 12.87
C LEU A 132 -1.32 10.27 12.80
N PRO A 133 -2.56 10.08 12.34
CA PRO A 133 -3.54 11.16 12.28
C PRO A 133 -4.04 11.58 13.67
N SER A 134 -3.96 10.69 14.66
CA SER A 134 -4.38 10.94 16.04
C SER A 134 -3.57 10.08 17.02
N ARG A 135 -3.47 10.50 18.27
CA ARG A 135 -2.75 9.76 19.33
C ARG A 135 -3.44 8.45 19.71
N LEU A 136 -4.76 8.38 19.56
CA LEU A 136 -5.57 7.21 19.91
C LEU A 136 -5.66 6.20 18.77
N PHE A 137 -5.15 6.54 17.57
CA PHE A 137 -5.42 5.76 16.37
C PHE A 137 -4.16 5.51 15.54
N GLY A 138 -3.93 4.24 15.25
CA GLY A 138 -2.80 3.77 14.45
C GLY A 138 -1.61 3.33 15.29
N HIS A 139 -0.74 2.58 14.63
CA HIS A 139 0.43 1.97 15.25
C HIS A 139 1.65 2.24 14.38
N VAL A 140 2.75 2.64 15.03
CA VAL A 140 4.07 2.73 14.43
C VAL A 140 4.89 1.53 14.87
N ILE A 141 5.49 0.86 13.89
CA ILE A 141 6.26 -0.37 14.06
C ILE A 141 7.75 -0.06 14.09
N PHE A 142 8.40 -0.58 15.13
CA PHE A 142 9.84 -0.49 15.33
C PHE A 142 10.48 -1.87 15.26
N ALA A 143 11.65 -1.95 14.62
CA ALA A 143 12.58 -3.06 14.76
C ALA A 143 13.51 -2.75 15.93
N THR A 144 13.35 -3.47 17.03
CA THR A 144 14.21 -3.38 18.21
C THR A 144 15.11 -4.61 18.31
N SER A 145 16.02 -4.60 19.29
CA SER A 145 16.85 -5.78 19.61
C SER A 145 16.04 -7.00 20.08
N GLN A 146 14.83 -6.77 20.59
CA GLN A 146 13.94 -7.83 21.09
C GLN A 146 12.91 -8.29 20.04
N GLY A 147 13.03 -7.80 18.80
CA GLY A 147 12.11 -8.10 17.70
C GLY A 147 11.31 -6.87 17.23
N ILE A 148 10.36 -7.14 16.34
CA ILE A 148 9.46 -6.13 15.77
C ILE A 148 8.27 -5.94 16.71
N MET A 149 7.99 -4.69 17.10
CA MET A 149 6.94 -4.37 18.07
C MET A 149 6.34 -2.98 17.83
N ASP A 150 5.20 -2.71 18.48
CA ASP A 150 4.55 -1.41 18.47
C ASP A 150 5.26 -0.37 19.34
N GLN A 151 5.04 0.90 19.03
CA GLN A 151 5.49 2.03 19.84
C GLN A 151 5.12 1.95 21.33
N THR A 152 3.90 1.50 21.64
CA THR A 152 3.42 1.38 23.03
C THR A 152 4.13 0.26 23.77
N GLU A 153 4.47 -0.83 23.08
CA GLU A 153 5.23 -1.95 23.65
C GLU A 153 6.70 -1.58 23.85
N ALA A 154 7.30 -0.91 22.86
CA ALA A 154 8.65 -0.40 22.92
C ALA A 154 8.84 0.61 24.08
N GLN A 155 7.85 1.48 24.33
CA GLN A 155 7.85 2.38 25.49
C GLN A 155 7.79 1.62 26.82
N LYS A 156 6.89 0.62 26.96
CA LYS A 156 6.78 -0.20 28.18
C LYS A 156 8.07 -0.94 28.51
N ARG A 157 8.80 -1.37 27.48
CA ARG A 157 10.09 -2.07 27.63
C ARG A 157 11.28 -1.12 27.70
N HIS A 158 11.08 0.18 27.51
CA HIS A 158 12.12 1.20 27.42
C HIS A 158 13.22 0.86 26.40
N VAL A 159 12.84 0.39 25.21
CA VAL A 159 13.78 0.02 24.15
C VAL A 159 13.53 0.86 22.89
N GLY A 160 14.60 1.46 22.35
CA GLY A 160 14.58 2.15 21.07
C GLY A 160 14.88 1.22 19.90
N GLY A 161 14.87 1.74 18.68
CA GLY A 161 15.17 0.90 17.52
C GLY A 161 15.04 1.63 16.20
N LYS A 162 14.94 0.86 15.12
CA LYS A 162 14.74 1.39 13.77
C LYS A 162 13.27 1.44 13.43
N ILE A 163 12.79 2.57 12.90
CA ILE A 163 11.43 2.67 12.42
C ILE A 163 11.27 1.89 11.10
N ILE A 164 10.24 1.04 11.02
CA ILE A 164 9.96 0.24 9.83
C ILE A 164 8.82 0.87 9.03
N GLY A 165 7.69 1.12 9.69
CA GLY A 165 6.47 1.53 9.02
C GLY A 165 5.36 1.81 10.00
N PHE A 166 4.20 2.13 9.46
CA PHE A 166 3.02 2.42 10.25
C PHE A 166 1.78 1.88 9.54
N PHE A 167 0.72 1.67 10.32
CA PHE A 167 -0.59 1.36 9.80
C PHE A 167 -1.69 1.98 10.66
N TYR A 168 -2.80 2.29 10.02
CA TYR A 168 -4.03 2.78 10.63
C TYR A 168 -5.20 2.56 9.68
#